data_AF-A0A821B3T3-F1
#
_entry.id   AF-A0A821B3T3-F1
#
_cell.length_a   1.000
_cell.length_b   1.000
_cell.length_c   1.000
_cell.angle_alpha   90.00
_cell.angle_beta   90.00
_cell.angle_gamma   90.00
#
_symmetry.space_group_name_H-M   'P 1'
#
loop_
_entity.id
_entity.type
_entity.pdbx_description
1 polymer ?
#
loop_
_entity_poly.entity_id
_entity_poly.type
_entity_poly.pdbx_seq_one_letter_code
_entity_poly.pdbx_strand_id
1 'polypeptide(L)'
;MILFIIQQYSFRTTGILLYRGYKLHQFIDQCMDNARGSCKGIQLPIHYGSKDLNYVTISSTVATQMPQAVGSAYAYKRAANEKCVVCYFGDGATSESDA
;
A
#
# COMPACT_ATOMS: atom_id res chain seq x y z
N MET A 1 0.58 -8.70 16.25
CA MET A 1 0.89 -7.39 15.63
C MET A 1 0.61 -7.45 14.14
N ILE A 2 -0.60 -7.07 13.71
CA ILE A 2 -0.94 -6.94 12.28
C ILE A 2 -0.59 -5.51 11.88
N LEU A 3 0.32 -5.39 10.91
CA LEU A 3 0.82 -4.13 10.41
C LEU A 3 0.10 -3.78 9.11
N PHE A 4 -0.69 -2.71 9.11
CA PHE A 4 -1.37 -2.18 7.92
C PHE A 4 -0.42 -1.23 7.20
N ILE A 5 -0.21 -1.45 5.90
CA ILE A 5 0.84 -0.77 5.14
C ILE A 5 0.23 0.13 4.07
N ILE A 6 0.62 1.41 4.10
CA ILE A 6 0.10 2.48 3.23
C ILE A 6 1.29 3.19 2.58
N GLN A 7 1.29 3.31 1.24
CA GLN A 7 2.53 3.62 0.51
C GLN A 7 2.35 4.44 -0.77
N GLN A 8 3.45 5.09 -1.16
CA GLN A 8 3.56 5.97 -2.32
C GLN A 8 4.22 5.35 -3.55
N TYR A 9 5.32 4.60 -3.38
CA TYR A 9 6.17 4.16 -4.49
C TYR A 9 6.43 2.67 -4.47
N SER A 10 5.87 1.97 -5.44
CA SER A 10 5.93 0.51 -5.51
C SER A 10 7.35 -0.05 -5.68
N PHE A 11 8.20 0.60 -6.49
CA PHE A 11 9.56 0.11 -6.76
C PHE A 11 10.43 -0.03 -5.49
N ARG A 12 10.20 0.82 -4.48
CA ARG A 12 11.04 0.86 -3.27
C ARG A 12 10.52 -0.02 -2.14
N THR A 13 9.34 -0.61 -2.31
CA THR A 13 8.61 -1.27 -1.21
C THR A 13 7.97 -2.59 -1.62
N THR A 14 8.05 -2.98 -2.89
CA THR A 14 7.67 -4.32 -3.38
C THR A 14 8.28 -5.45 -2.54
N GLY A 15 9.46 -5.23 -1.96
CA GLY A 15 10.11 -6.16 -1.03
C GLY A 15 9.26 -6.54 0.20
N ILE A 16 8.40 -5.64 0.68
CA ILE A 16 7.46 -5.92 1.78
C ILE A 16 6.36 -6.89 1.35
N LEU A 17 5.82 -6.71 0.15
CA LEU A 17 4.84 -7.64 -0.40
C LEU A 17 5.48 -9.02 -0.61
N LEU A 18 6.70 -9.06 -1.15
CA LEU A 18 7.47 -10.30 -1.31
C LEU A 18 7.71 -10.99 0.04
N TYR A 19 8.17 -10.25 1.04
CA TYR A 19 8.37 -10.76 2.41
C TYR A 19 7.08 -11.31 3.04
N ARG A 20 5.92 -10.70 2.72
CA ARG A 20 4.60 -11.14 3.19
C ARG A 20 3.99 -12.28 2.37
N GLY A 21 4.69 -12.79 1.37
CA GLY A 21 4.25 -13.94 0.58
C GLY A 21 3.41 -13.59 -0.65
N TYR A 22 3.45 -12.35 -1.13
CA TYR A 22 2.88 -11.99 -2.43
C TYR A 22 3.64 -12.74 -3.53
N LYS A 23 2.91 -13.46 -4.39
CA LYS A 23 3.51 -14.38 -5.35
C LYS A 23 4.01 -13.63 -6.58
N LEU A 24 5.10 -14.12 -7.17
CA LEU A 24 5.69 -13.53 -8.37
C LEU A 24 4.70 -13.36 -9.53
N HIS A 25 3.83 -14.35 -9.75
CA HIS A 25 2.81 -14.25 -10.79
C HIS A 25 1.82 -13.13 -10.53
N GLN A 26 1.51 -12.79 -9.28
CA GLN A 26 0.57 -11.71 -8.97
C GLN A 26 1.14 -10.34 -9.32
N PHE A 27 2.47 -10.16 -9.17
CA PHE A 27 3.14 -8.95 -9.67
C PHE A 27 3.03 -8.83 -11.18
N ILE A 28 3.29 -9.94 -11.90
CA ILE A 28 3.20 -9.97 -13.36
C ILE A 28 1.75 -9.75 -13.82
N ASP A 29 0.78 -10.40 -13.16
CA ASP A 29 -0.64 -10.30 -13.51
C ASP A 29 -1.14 -8.85 -13.37
N GLN A 30 -0.68 -8.11 -12.36
CA GLN A 30 -1.00 -6.69 -12.20
C GLN A 30 -0.29 -5.83 -13.25
N CYS A 31 0.99 -6.05 -13.53
CA CYS A 31 1.72 -5.26 -14.53
C CYS A 31 1.22 -5.47 -15.97
N MET A 32 0.62 -6.63 -16.25
CA MET A 32 0.07 -6.98 -17.57
C MET A 32 -1.43 -6.67 -17.68
N ASP A 33 -2.05 -6.13 -16.63
CA ASP A 33 -3.48 -5.81 -16.56
C ASP A 33 -4.39 -6.96 -17.00
N ASN A 34 -4.00 -8.20 -16.67
CA ASN A 34 -4.78 -9.36 -17.07
C ASN A 34 -5.94 -9.65 -16.11
N ALA A 35 -6.84 -10.56 -16.51
CA ALA A 35 -8.04 -10.89 -15.75
C ALA A 35 -7.80 -11.46 -14.34
N ARG A 36 -6.57 -11.92 -14.05
CA ARG A 36 -6.17 -12.45 -12.73
C ARG A 36 -5.55 -11.36 -11.83
N GLY A 37 -5.26 -10.18 -12.39
CA GLY A 37 -4.74 -9.04 -11.64
C GLY A 37 -5.72 -8.53 -10.59
N SER A 38 -5.22 -8.26 -9.38
CA SER A 38 -6.03 -7.77 -8.25
C SER A 38 -6.72 -6.43 -8.53
N CYS A 39 -6.16 -5.63 -9.43
CA CYS A 39 -6.66 -4.30 -9.79
C CYS A 39 -7.59 -4.32 -11.02
N LYS A 40 -7.94 -5.49 -11.56
CA LYS A 40 -8.84 -5.67 -12.72
C LYS A 40 -8.47 -4.84 -13.96
N GLY A 41 -7.19 -4.52 -14.14
CA GLY A 41 -6.70 -3.72 -15.26
C GLY A 41 -7.04 -2.22 -15.20
N ILE A 42 -7.50 -1.71 -14.05
CA ILE A 42 -7.96 -0.31 -13.92
C ILE A 42 -6.82 0.61 -13.45
N GLN A 43 -5.76 0.04 -12.91
CA GLN A 43 -4.70 0.77 -12.26
C GLN A 43 -3.39 0.59 -13.01
N LEU A 44 -2.60 1.67 -13.09
CA LEU A 44 -1.30 1.65 -13.76
C LEU A 44 -0.42 0.48 -13.30
N PRO A 45 0.46 -0.04 -14.18
CA PRO A 45 1.45 -1.04 -13.80
C PRO A 45 2.20 -0.60 -12.55
N ILE A 46 2.68 -1.57 -11.77
CA ILE A 46 3.33 -1.42 -10.46
C ILE A 46 2.45 -0.91 -9.32
N HIS A 47 1.17 -0.60 -9.50
CA HIS A 47 0.33 -0.18 -8.38
C HIS A 47 -0.28 -1.38 -7.65
N TYR A 48 0.58 -2.11 -6.95
CA TYR A 48 0.17 -3.31 -6.22
C TYR A 48 -0.71 -2.97 -5.03
N GLY A 49 -1.59 -3.91 -4.70
CA GLY A 49 -2.46 -3.88 -3.53
C GLY A 49 -2.84 -5.30 -3.14
N SER A 50 -3.00 -5.54 -1.84
CA SER A 50 -3.45 -6.85 -1.35
C SER A 50 -4.19 -6.70 -0.02
N LYS A 51 -5.49 -6.98 -0.05
CA LYS A 51 -6.33 -7.02 1.16
C LYS A 51 -5.88 -8.12 2.11
N ASP A 52 -5.55 -9.29 1.57
CA ASP A 52 -5.14 -10.46 2.37
C ASP A 52 -3.83 -10.22 3.12
N LEU A 53 -2.91 -9.46 2.52
CA LEU A 53 -1.62 -9.11 3.12
C LEU A 53 -1.63 -7.77 3.87
N ASN A 54 -2.82 -7.19 4.10
CA ASN A 54 -2.99 -5.90 4.78
C ASN A 54 -2.11 -4.79 4.17
N TYR A 55 -2.13 -4.72 2.83
CA TYR A 55 -1.36 -3.80 2.02
C TYR A 55 -2.30 -2.99 1.14
N VAL A 56 -2.38 -1.68 1.41
CA VAL A 56 -3.29 -0.78 0.69
C VAL A 56 -2.79 -0.56 -0.73
N THR A 57 -3.72 -0.56 -1.68
CA THR A 57 -3.42 -0.30 -3.08
C THR A 57 -2.78 1.09 -3.25
N ILE A 58 -1.67 1.14 -3.98
CA ILE A 58 -0.92 2.37 -4.22
C ILE A 58 -1.68 3.31 -5.16
N SER A 59 -1.53 4.61 -4.94
CA SER A 59 -1.98 5.70 -5.82
C SER A 59 -0.78 6.46 -6.40
N SER A 60 -0.93 7.06 -7.58
CA SER A 60 0.09 7.94 -8.17
C SER A 60 0.32 9.22 -7.36
N THR A 61 -0.70 9.64 -6.61
CA THR A 61 -0.69 10.91 -5.87
C THR A 61 0.29 10.85 -4.70
N VAL A 62 1.27 11.74 -4.74
CA VAL A 62 2.31 11.89 -3.72
C VAL A 62 1.67 12.32 -2.39
N ALA A 63 2.20 11.82 -1.27
CA ALA A 63 1.87 12.19 0.12
C ALA A 63 0.45 11.90 0.64
N THR A 64 -0.58 11.84 -0.21
CA THR A 64 -2.00 11.63 0.15
C THR A 64 -2.28 10.48 1.11
N GLN A 65 -1.39 9.50 1.14
CA GLN A 65 -1.50 8.30 1.95
C GLN A 65 -1.11 8.52 3.44
N MET A 66 -0.40 9.59 3.77
CA MET A 66 -0.03 9.94 5.15
C MET A 66 -1.24 10.24 6.04
N PRO A 67 -2.13 11.19 5.71
CA PRO A 67 -3.33 11.44 6.53
C PRO A 67 -4.27 10.23 6.57
N GLN A 68 -4.32 9.43 5.49
CA GLN A 68 -5.10 8.18 5.45
C GLN A 68 -4.55 7.14 6.43
N ALA A 69 -3.23 7.06 6.59
CA ALA A 69 -2.58 6.19 7.56
C ALA A 69 -2.88 6.62 9.00
N VAL A 70 -2.84 7.92 9.27
CA VAL A 70 -3.24 8.47 10.58
C VAL A 70 -4.70 8.14 10.90
N GLY A 71 -5.61 8.33 9.93
CA GLY A 71 -7.02 7.96 10.09
C GLY A 71 -7.23 6.46 10.37
N SER A 72 -6.49 5.60 9.67
CA SER A 72 -6.52 4.15 9.88
C SER A 72 -6.01 3.76 11.27
N ALA A 73 -4.92 4.38 11.73
CA ALA A 73 -4.38 4.17 13.06
C ALA A 73 -5.35 4.65 14.16
N TYR A 74 -6.01 5.79 13.94
CA TYR A 74 -7.04 6.29 14.85
C TYR A 74 -8.24 5.35 14.95
N ALA A 75 -8.68 4.77 13.83
CA ALA A 75 -9.74 3.76 13.83
C ALA A 75 -9.35 2.52 14.64
N TYR A 76 -8.10 2.05 14.52
CA TYR A 76 -7.58 0.93 15.31
C TYR A 76 -7.47 1.24 16.80
N LYS A 77 -7.02 2.43 17.15
CA LYS A 77 -7.03 2.92 18.54
C LYS A 77 -8.45 2.90 19.12
N ARG A 78 -9.45 3.39 18.39
CA ARG A 78 -10.84 3.40 18.84
C ARG A 78 -11.46 2.00 18.93
N ALA A 79 -11.06 1.10 18.05
CA ALA A 79 -11.51 -0.28 18.04
C ALA A 79 -10.81 -1.15 19.11
N ALA A 80 -9.89 -0.58 19.90
CA ALA A 80 -9.10 -1.27 20.92
C ALA A 80 -8.44 -2.55 20.38
N ASN A 81 -8.03 -2.54 19.11
CA ASN A 81 -7.29 -3.63 18.52
C ASN A 81 -5.80 -3.26 18.52
N GLU A 82 -4.95 -4.16 18.99
CA GLU A 82 -3.51 -3.94 19.13
C GLU A 82 -2.78 -4.05 17.77
N LYS A 83 -3.31 -3.33 16.78
CA LYS A 83 -2.79 -3.26 15.41
C LYS A 83 -2.00 -1.98 15.23
N CYS A 84 -1.02 -2.04 14.32
CA CYS A 84 -0.17 -0.91 13.97
C CYS A 84 -0.37 -0.56 12.50
N VAL A 85 -0.18 0.71 12.16
CA VAL A 85 -0.16 1.19 10.78
C VAL A 85 1.21 1.78 10.51
N VAL A 86 1.82 1.42 9.38
CA VAL A 86 3.07 2.00 8.91
C VAL A 86 2.82 2.64 7.55
N CYS A 87 3.22 3.90 7.46
CA CYS A 87 3.23 4.66 6.23
C CYS A 87 4.66 4.74 5.68
N TYR A 88 4.84 4.45 4.40
CA TYR A 88 6.12 4.66 3.71
C TYR A 88 5.97 5.79 2.69
N PHE A 89 6.91 6.73 2.72
CA PHE A 89 7.00 7.85 1.81
C PHE A 89 8.46 8.23 1.59
N GLY A 90 8.75 8.88 0.46
CA GLY A 90 10.10 9.39 0.17
C GLY A 90 10.35 10.74 0.84
N ASP A 91 11.61 11.15 0.89
CA ASP A 91 12.02 12.49 1.36
C ASP A 91 11.36 13.60 0.54
N GLY A 92 11.25 13.45 -0.78
CA GLY A 92 10.56 14.44 -1.62
C GLY A 92 9.08 14.64 -1.26
N ALA A 93 8.42 13.62 -0.70
CA ALA A 93 7.02 13.70 -0.31
C ALA A 93 6.79 14.45 1.01
N THR A 94 7.85 14.77 1.78
CA THR A 94 7.70 15.54 3.02
C THR A 94 7.40 17.02 2.77
N SER A 95 7.56 17.47 1.52
CA SER A 95 7.33 18.85 1.11
C SER A 95 5.92 19.08 0.55
N GLU A 96 5.11 18.03 0.48
CA GLU A 96 3.71 18.14 0.10
C GLU A 96 2.87 18.63 1.28
N SER A 97 1.72 19.23 0.99
CA SER A 97 0.81 19.75 2.04
C SER A 97 0.24 18.67 2.97
N ASP A 98 0.25 17.41 2.53
CA ASP A 98 -0.28 16.27 3.26
C ASP A 98 0.75 15.61 4.21
N ALA A 99 1.97 16.16 4.29
CA ALA A 99 3.08 15.68 5.13
C ALA A 99 2.99 16.09 6.60
#